data_AF-A0A7J8GW53-F1
#
_entry.id   AF-A0A7J8GW53-F1
#
_cell.length_a   1.000
_cell.length_b   1.000
_cell.length_c   1.000
_cell.angle_alpha   90.00
_cell.angle_beta   90.00
_cell.angle_gamma   90.00
#
_symmetry.space_group_name_H-M   'P 1'
#
loop_
_entity.id
_entity.type
_entity.pdbx_description
1 polymer ?
#
loop_
_entity_poly.entity_id
_entity_poly.type
_entity_poly.pdbx_seq_one_letter_code
_entity_poly.pdbx_strand_id
1 'polypeptide(L)' 'MENTYRRKAVFSKRESLPCIAPLLTTVEETAQIISAQVRGHFPKWLNGCLLRTGPGKFEFGKDK' A
#
# COMPACT_ATOMS: atom_id res chain seq x y z
N MET A 1 -5.75 -23.56 -36.47
CA MET A 1 -6.37 -22.33 -35.90
C MET A 1 -6.17 -22.40 -34.39
N GLU A 2 -5.17 -21.69 -33.87
CA GLU A 2 -5.14 -21.13 -32.50
C GLU A 2 -3.86 -20.29 -32.39
N ASN A 3 -4.05 -18.98 -32.32
CA ASN A 3 -2.99 -18.00 -32.44
C ASN A 3 -2.48 -17.69 -31.02
N THR A 4 -1.40 -18.33 -30.61
CA THR A 4 -0.81 -18.14 -29.27
C THR A 4 0.03 -16.85 -29.24
N TYR A 5 -0.63 -15.71 -29.07
CA TYR A 5 0.05 -14.44 -28.81
C TYR A 5 0.71 -14.47 -27.42
N ARG A 6 1.90 -15.06 -27.31
CA ARG A 6 2.79 -14.89 -26.16
C ARG A 6 3.23 -13.42 -26.12
N ARG A 7 2.57 -12.61 -25.29
CA ARG A 7 3.08 -11.28 -24.93
C ARG A 7 4.44 -11.46 -24.27
N LYS A 8 5.52 -11.11 -24.98
CA LYS A 8 6.85 -10.99 -24.39
C LYS A 8 6.81 -9.80 -23.45
N ALA A 9 6.90 -10.05 -22.16
CA ALA A 9 7.06 -8.98 -21.17
C ALA A 9 8.40 -8.28 -21.46
N VAL A 10 8.33 -6.99 -21.81
CA VAL A 10 9.50 -6.15 -21.99
C VAL A 10 9.87 -5.60 -20.61
N PHE A 11 10.92 -6.15 -20.02
CA PHE A 11 11.48 -5.64 -18.78
C PHE A 11 12.51 -4.57 -19.13
N SER A 12 12.20 -3.30 -18.87
CA SER A 12 13.21 -2.25 -18.84
C SER A 12 13.97 -2.33 -17.51
N LYS A 13 15.28 -2.06 -17.54
CA LYS A 13 16.10 -1.93 -16.33
C LYS A 13 15.59 -0.71 -15.55
N ARG A 14 14.83 -0.92 -14.49
CA ARG A 14 14.32 0.16 -13.62
C ARG A 14 15.23 0.30 -12.43
N GLU A 15 16.20 1.20 -12.52
CA GLU A 15 17.05 1.58 -11.40
C GLU A 15 16.35 2.68 -10.57
N SER A 16 16.63 2.78 -9.27
CA SER A 16 16.20 3.88 -8.37
C SER A 16 14.70 4.01 -8.02
N LEU A 17 13.85 3.04 -8.35
CA LEU A 17 12.46 3.07 -7.88
C LEU A 17 12.37 2.86 -6.36
N PRO A 18 11.48 3.60 -5.66
CA PRO A 18 11.19 3.33 -4.26
C PRO A 18 10.71 1.90 -4.03
N CYS A 19 11.15 1.30 -2.94
CA CYS A 19 10.67 -0.02 -2.52
C CYS A 19 9.19 0.07 -2.14
N ILE A 20 8.36 -0.77 -2.76
CA ILE A 20 6.92 -0.85 -2.45
C ILE A 20 6.60 -1.94 -1.41
N ALA A 21 7.59 -2.75 -1.00
CA ALA A 21 7.36 -3.83 -0.05
C ALA A 21 6.67 -3.37 1.25
N PRO A 22 6.98 -2.19 1.84
CA PRO A 22 6.27 -1.69 3.02
C PRO A 22 4.77 -1.44 2.80
N LEU A 23 4.35 -1.18 1.55
CA LEU A 23 2.93 -1.00 1.21
C LEU A 23 2.18 -2.33 1.04
N LEU A 24 2.92 -3.44 0.89
CA LEU A 24 2.40 -4.79 0.66
C LEU A 24 2.71 -5.72 1.85
N THR A 25 2.81 -5.14 3.04
CA THR A 25 3.12 -5.86 4.27
C THR A 25 1.88 -5.96 5.14
N THR A 26 1.65 -7.13 5.74
CA THR A 26 0.59 -7.32 6.73
C THR A 26 0.83 -6.47 7.96
N VAL A 27 -0.23 -5.83 8.44
CA VAL A 27 -0.23 -5.03 9.67
C VAL A 27 -1.37 -5.49 10.59
N GLU A 28 -1.13 -5.40 11.90
CA GLU A 28 -2.15 -5.72 12.90
C GLU A 28 -3.07 -4.53 13.15
N GLU A 29 -4.34 -4.81 13.46
CA GLU A 29 -5.31 -3.78 13.83
C GLU A 29 -4.92 -3.12 15.16
N THR A 30 -5.17 -1.82 15.27
CA THR A 30 -5.02 -1.06 16.52
C THR A 30 -6.37 -0.49 16.92
N ALA A 31 -6.93 -0.96 18.04
CA ALA A 31 -8.21 -0.46 18.56
C ALA A 31 -8.11 0.97 19.14
N GLN A 32 -6.89 1.42 19.47
CA GLN A 32 -6.63 2.72 20.08
C GLN A 32 -6.18 3.75 19.04
N ILE A 33 -6.61 5.00 19.22
CA ILE A 33 -6.19 6.11 18.37
C ILE A 33 -4.72 6.44 18.65
N ILE A 34 -3.91 6.49 17.59
CA ILE A 34 -2.51 6.90 17.66
C ILE A 34 -2.41 8.41 17.36
N SER A 35 -1.84 9.17 18.29
CA SER A 35 -1.54 10.59 18.05
C SER A 35 -0.36 10.73 17.11
N ALA A 36 -0.50 11.53 16.06
CA ALA A 36 0.57 11.80 15.10
C ALA A 36 1.39 13.05 15.49
N GLN A 37 2.70 13.03 15.22
CA GLN A 37 3.54 14.22 15.35
C GLN A 37 3.15 15.24 14.26
N VAL A 38 2.74 16.44 14.67
CA VAL A 38 2.44 17.54 13.75
C VAL A 38 3.70 18.34 13.47
N ARG A 39 3.96 18.61 12.18
CA ARG A 39 4.98 19.56 11.72
C ARG A 39 4.29 20.69 10.96
N GLY A 40 4.51 21.94 11.36
CA GLY A 40 3.76 23.09 10.83
C GLY A 40 2.43 23.29 11.56
N HIS A 41 1.42 23.85 10.88
CA HIS A 41 0.14 24.21 11.49
C HIS A 41 -1.04 23.70 10.63
N PHE A 42 -2.04 23.11 11.27
CA PHE A 42 -3.29 22.76 10.59
C PHE A 42 -4.12 24.02 10.28
N PRO A 43 -4.80 24.08 9.13
CA PRO A 43 -5.77 25.13 8.86
C PRO A 43 -6.89 25.10 9.90
N LYS A 44 -7.25 26.27 10.46
CA LYS A 44 -8.28 26.37 11.51
C LYS A 44 -9.66 25.86 11.10
N TRP A 45 -9.95 25.85 9.79
CA TRP A 45 -11.22 25.37 9.24
C TRP A 45 -11.25 23.85 9.03
N LEU A 46 -10.12 23.16 9.15
CA LEU A 46 -10.04 21.72 8.89
C LEU A 46 -10.45 20.93 10.15
N ASN A 47 -11.70 20.47 10.17
CA ASN A 47 -12.24 19.64 11.24
C ASN A 47 -13.09 18.51 10.62
N GLY A 48 -12.67 17.26 10.82
CA GLY A 48 -13.35 16.09 10.28
C GLY A 48 -12.48 14.82 10.32
N CYS A 49 -12.98 13.75 9.71
CA CYS A 49 -12.31 12.45 9.65
C CYS A 49 -11.92 12.10 8.21
N LEU A 50 -10.66 11.71 7.98
CA LEU A 50 -10.22 11.12 6.72
C LEU A 50 -10.32 9.60 6.82
N LEU A 51 -11.31 9.03 6.14
CA LEU A 51 -11.51 7.57 6.07
C LEU A 51 -10.89 7.04 4.77
N ARG A 52 -10.04 6.02 4.88
CA ARG A 52 -9.41 5.33 3.75
C ARG A 52 -9.57 3.82 3.90
N THR A 53 -9.63 3.11 2.78
CA THR A 53 -9.67 1.65 2.75
C THR A 53 -8.48 1.10 1.96
N GLY A 54 -8.14 -0.16 2.20
CA GLY A 54 -7.05 -0.86 1.52
C GLY A 54 -6.80 -2.24 2.12
N PRO A 55 -5.97 -3.07 1.47
CA PRO A 55 -5.54 -4.35 2.04
C PRO A 55 -4.64 -4.11 3.26
N GLY A 56 -4.92 -4.82 4.35
CA GLY A 56 -4.07 -4.83 5.57
C GLY A 56 -3.53 -6.21 5.95
N LYS A 57 -4.07 -7.27 5.33
CA LYS A 57 -3.67 -8.67 5.54
C LYS A 57 -3.43 -9.31 4.17
N PHE A 58 -2.23 -9.81 3.93
CA PHE A 58 -1.80 -10.32 2.63
C PHE A 58 -1.69 -11.85 2.60
N GLU A 59 -1.71 -12.49 3.77
CA GLU A 59 -1.62 -13.93 3.92
C GLU A 59 -2.66 -14.48 4.89
N PHE A 60 -3.12 -15.70 4.63
CA PHE A 60 -3.99 -16.45 5.52
C PHE A 60 -3.43 -17.85 5.71
N GLY A 61 -2.90 -18.13 6.90
CA GLY A 61 -2.19 -19.39 7.16
C GLY A 61 -0.81 -19.43 6.49
N LYS A 62 -0.25 -20.64 6.37
CA LYS A 62 0.98 -20.87 5.62
C LYS A 62 0.63 -21.27 4.19
N ASP A 63 1.45 -20.87 3.23
CA ASP A 63 1.43 -21.49 1.90
C ASP A 63 1.60 -23.02 2.07
N LYS A 64 0.80 -23.79 1.32
CA LYS A 64 0.88 -25.25 1.34
C LYS A 64 2.21 -25.75 0.77
#